data_AF-X0V3I7-F1
#
_entry.id   AF-X0V3I7-F1
#
_cell.length_a   1.000
_cell.length_b   1.000
_cell.length_c   1.000
_cell.angle_alpha   90.00
_cell.angle_beta   90.00
_cell.angle_gamma   90.00
#
_symmetry.space_group_name_H-M   'P 1'
#
loop_
_entity.id
_entity.type
_entity.pdbx_description
1 polymer ?
#
loop_
_entity_poly.entity_id
_entity_poly.type
_entity_poly.pdbx_seq_one_letter_code
_entity_poly.pdbx_strand_id
1 'polypeptide(L)'
;TDLARAVDAAIGDGALVILVTDGGHNAPTDPAAAALSLRGRGGVLHAVLTGDEKLFDIGIRDVHVDRRIGLHTEVEVRAVVGTRGAGDRALKALVKDAEGKAIAEKPFRTTGAETEVALRFTPLGEGLRKYLLELPVITGELSNENNSVPLAFEVVNRKLK
;
A
#
# COMPACT_ATOMS: atom_id res chain seq x y z
N THR A 1 -20.03 0.49 -9.36
CA THR A 1 -21.36 0.12 -8.89
C THR A 1 -22.21 1.36 -8.66
N ASP A 2 -23.43 1.37 -9.20
CA ASP A 2 -24.36 2.51 -9.10
C ASP A 2 -25.72 2.01 -8.59
N LEU A 3 -25.90 2.05 -7.27
CA LEU A 3 -27.13 1.60 -6.62
C LEU A 3 -28.31 2.50 -6.97
N ALA A 4 -28.10 3.80 -7.17
CA ALA A 4 -29.16 4.74 -7.52
C ALA A 4 -29.82 4.36 -8.85
N ARG A 5 -29.01 4.08 -9.88
CA ARG A 5 -29.55 3.62 -11.17
C ARG A 5 -30.26 2.27 -11.09
N ALA A 6 -29.77 1.34 -10.27
CA ALA A 6 -30.43 0.06 -10.06
C ALA A 6 -31.79 0.21 -9.36
N VAL A 7 -31.89 1.14 -8.40
CA VAL A 7 -33.13 1.49 -7.70
C VAL A 7 -34.12 2.18 -8.65
N ASP A 8 -33.65 3.08 -9.51
CA ASP A 8 -34.49 3.75 -10.51
C ASP A 8 -35.03 2.77 -11.56
N ALA A 9 -34.23 1.77 -11.94
CA ALA A 9 -34.63 0.72 -12.87
C ALA A 9 -35.59 -0.32 -12.25
N ALA A 10 -35.67 -0.39 -10.92
CA ALA A 10 -36.59 -1.29 -10.22
C ALA A 10 -38.01 -0.71 -10.25
N ILE A 11 -38.91 -1.35 -11.02
CA ILE A 11 -40.28 -0.91 -11.25
C ILE A 11 -41.25 -1.73 -10.38
N GLY A 12 -42.17 -1.04 -9.69
CA GLY A 12 -43.29 -1.64 -8.96
C GLY A 12 -43.08 -1.78 -7.44
N ASP A 13 -44.20 -1.84 -6.71
CA ASP A 13 -44.20 -2.12 -5.27
C ASP A 13 -43.65 -3.53 -5.01
N GLY A 14 -42.76 -3.67 -4.02
CA GLY A 14 -42.17 -4.97 -3.66
C GLY A 14 -40.98 -5.41 -4.53
N ALA A 15 -40.39 -4.52 -5.33
CA ALA A 15 -39.25 -4.86 -6.16
C ALA A 15 -38.03 -5.35 -5.34
N LEU A 16 -37.41 -6.45 -5.79
CA LEU A 16 -36.17 -6.98 -5.24
C LEU A 16 -34.97 -6.45 -6.04
N VAL A 17 -34.02 -5.82 -5.37
CA VAL A 17 -32.73 -5.41 -5.93
C VAL A 17 -31.63 -6.28 -5.32
N ILE A 18 -30.86 -6.97 -6.17
CA ILE A 18 -29.65 -7.67 -5.77
C ILE A 18 -28.45 -6.85 -6.25
N LEU A 19 -27.71 -6.29 -5.31
CA LEU A 19 -26.49 -5.54 -5.55
C LEU A 19 -25.29 -6.46 -5.46
N VAL A 20 -24.67 -6.80 -6.60
CA VAL A 20 -23.40 -7.54 -6.63
C VAL A 20 -22.26 -6.53 -6.80
N THR A 21 -21.33 -6.46 -5.85
CA THR A 21 -20.26 -5.44 -5.84
C THR A 21 -18.99 -5.92 -5.16
N ASP A 22 -17.83 -5.46 -5.61
CA ASP A 22 -16.52 -5.62 -4.93
C ASP A 22 -16.13 -4.39 -4.09
N GLY A 23 -16.96 -3.34 -4.15
CA GLY A 23 -16.73 -2.08 -3.46
C GLY A 23 -15.59 -1.23 -4.02
N GLY A 24 -14.89 -1.67 -5.07
CA GLY A 24 -13.66 -1.04 -5.57
C GLY A 24 -13.88 0.20 -6.46
N HIS A 25 -15.05 0.30 -7.10
CA HIS A 25 -15.40 1.44 -7.96
C HIS A 25 -16.86 1.84 -7.73
N ASN A 26 -17.10 3.02 -7.16
CA ASN A 26 -18.44 3.48 -6.80
C ASN A 26 -18.80 4.78 -7.54
N ALA A 27 -20.06 4.92 -7.93
CA ALA A 27 -20.57 6.19 -8.45
C ALA A 27 -20.56 7.26 -7.33
N PRO A 28 -20.45 8.57 -7.67
CA PRO A 28 -20.46 9.66 -6.67
C PRO A 28 -21.85 9.89 -6.02
N THR A 29 -22.82 9.04 -6.32
CA THR A 29 -24.17 9.06 -5.75
C THR A 29 -24.17 8.57 -4.31
N ASP A 30 -25.10 9.07 -3.49
CA ASP A 30 -25.31 8.57 -2.12
C ASP A 30 -26.07 7.21 -2.14
N PRO A 31 -25.39 6.09 -1.83
CA PRO A 31 -26.03 4.78 -1.85
C PRO A 31 -27.01 4.59 -0.69
N ALA A 32 -26.84 5.30 0.43
CA ALA A 32 -27.75 5.20 1.56
C ALA A 32 -29.09 5.85 1.23
N ALA A 33 -29.08 7.01 0.57
CA ALA A 33 -30.29 7.66 0.07
C ALA A 33 -31.03 6.76 -0.94
N ALA A 34 -30.32 6.11 -1.86
CA ALA A 34 -30.91 5.18 -2.83
C ALA A 34 -31.56 3.95 -2.14
N ALA A 35 -30.89 3.35 -1.15
CA ALA A 35 -31.44 2.22 -0.40
C ALA A 35 -32.69 2.61 0.41
N LEU A 36 -32.69 3.80 1.00
CA LEU A 36 -33.85 4.34 1.72
C LEU A 36 -35.04 4.58 0.77
N SER A 37 -34.79 5.14 -0.41
CA SER A 37 -35.81 5.33 -1.46
C SER A 37 -36.44 4.00 -1.88
N LEU A 38 -35.62 2.98 -2.14
CA LEU A 38 -36.10 1.64 -2.48
C LEU A 38 -37.01 1.06 -1.39
N ARG A 39 -36.57 1.14 -0.13
CA ARG A 39 -37.35 0.67 1.03
C ARG A 39 -38.67 1.41 1.18
N GLY A 40 -38.68 2.72 0.91
CA GLY A 40 -39.89 3.55 0.93
C GLY A 40 -40.96 3.10 -0.07
N ARG A 41 -40.57 2.43 -1.16
CA ARG A 41 -41.46 1.82 -2.17
C ARG A 41 -41.77 0.34 -1.89
N GLY A 42 -41.52 -0.12 -0.67
CA GLY A 42 -41.70 -1.52 -0.27
C GLY A 42 -40.69 -2.49 -0.89
N GLY A 43 -39.63 -1.99 -1.52
CA GLY A 43 -38.60 -2.83 -2.13
C GLY A 43 -37.61 -3.42 -1.12
N VAL A 44 -36.96 -4.51 -1.50
CA VAL A 44 -35.95 -5.21 -0.71
C VAL A 44 -34.60 -5.09 -1.40
N LEU A 45 -33.56 -4.74 -0.64
CA LEU A 45 -32.17 -4.72 -1.11
C LEU A 45 -31.39 -5.88 -0.49
N HIS A 46 -30.86 -6.77 -1.31
CA HIS A 46 -29.83 -7.72 -0.91
C HIS A 46 -28.49 -7.31 -1.50
N ALA A 47 -27.47 -7.18 -0.68
CA ALA A 47 -26.10 -6.94 -1.13
C ALA A 47 -25.32 -8.25 -1.10
N VAL A 48 -24.71 -8.59 -2.23
CA VAL A 48 -23.76 -9.70 -2.38
C VAL A 48 -22.40 -9.06 -2.64
N LEU A 49 -21.52 -9.17 -1.64
CA LEU A 49 -20.13 -8.82 -1.83
C LEU A 49 -19.48 -9.88 -2.73
N THR A 50 -18.79 -9.44 -3.77
CA THR A 50 -17.96 -10.27 -4.65
C THR A 50 -16.54 -9.71 -4.67
N GLY A 51 -15.61 -10.41 -5.29
CA GLY A 51 -14.19 -10.11 -5.18
C GLY A 51 -13.52 -10.95 -4.11
N ASP A 52 -12.21 -11.15 -4.28
CA ASP A 52 -11.43 -11.97 -3.36
C ASP A 52 -10.86 -11.09 -2.25
N GLU A 53 -11.27 -11.31 -0.99
CA GLU A 53 -10.60 -10.72 0.17
C GLU A 53 -9.15 -11.22 0.30
N LYS A 54 -8.77 -12.27 -0.43
CA LYS A 54 -7.42 -12.87 -0.40
C LYS A 54 -6.42 -12.18 -1.33
N LEU A 55 -6.68 -10.93 -1.72
CA LEU A 55 -5.64 -10.12 -2.35
C LEU A 55 -4.66 -9.68 -1.27
N PHE A 56 -3.61 -10.48 -1.15
CA PHE A 56 -2.44 -10.21 -0.35
C PHE A 56 -1.54 -9.24 -1.12
N ASP A 57 -1.17 -8.13 -0.50
CA ASP A 57 -0.27 -7.13 -1.09
C ASP A 57 0.56 -6.52 0.04
N ILE A 58 1.87 -6.41 -0.20
CA ILE A 58 2.80 -5.71 0.66
C ILE A 58 3.58 -4.77 -0.22
N GLY A 59 3.64 -3.49 0.15
CA GLY A 59 4.39 -2.53 -0.63
C GLY A 59 4.91 -1.38 0.22
N ILE A 60 5.95 -0.74 -0.28
CA ILE A 60 6.47 0.50 0.26
C ILE A 60 5.53 1.63 -0.18
N ARG A 61 4.94 2.33 0.79
CA ARG A 61 3.98 3.42 0.56
C ARG A 61 4.65 4.78 0.57
N ASP A 62 5.58 4.97 1.50
CA ASP A 62 6.36 6.19 1.62
C ASP A 62 7.77 5.90 2.12
N VAL A 63 8.71 6.80 1.82
CA VAL A 63 10.09 6.73 2.28
C VAL A 63 10.60 8.12 2.65
N HIS A 64 11.03 8.26 3.91
CA HIS A 64 11.69 9.44 4.43
C HIS A 64 13.18 9.17 4.64
N VAL A 65 14.01 10.02 4.01
CA VAL A 65 15.46 9.93 4.12
C VAL A 65 16.13 11.25 3.76
N ASP A 66 17.24 11.58 4.43
CA ASP A 66 18.13 12.67 4.03
C ASP A 66 18.91 12.30 2.76
N ARG A 67 18.76 13.09 1.71
CA ARG A 67 19.41 12.85 0.41
C ARG A 67 20.82 13.41 0.30
N ARG A 68 21.23 14.26 1.24
CA ARG A 68 22.56 14.87 1.26
C ARG A 68 23.22 14.58 2.60
N ILE A 69 24.34 13.88 2.56
CA ILE A 69 24.94 13.29 3.76
C ILE A 69 26.45 13.50 3.75
N GLY A 70 27.03 13.58 4.95
CA GLY A 70 28.48 13.63 5.09
C GLY A 70 29.09 12.26 4.81
N LEU A 71 30.30 12.25 4.25
CA LEU A 71 31.09 11.04 4.14
C LEU A 71 31.23 10.34 5.50
N HIS A 72 31.11 9.00 5.52
CA HIS A 72 31.15 8.16 6.73
C HIS A 72 30.06 8.46 7.76
N THR A 73 28.99 9.17 7.39
CA THR A 73 27.84 9.40 8.26
C THR A 73 26.83 8.26 8.09
N GLU A 74 26.34 7.72 9.22
CA GLU A 74 25.25 6.76 9.22
C GLU A 74 23.96 7.47 8.80
N VAL A 75 23.19 6.84 7.91
CA VAL A 75 21.93 7.36 7.40
C VAL A 75 20.80 6.47 7.89
N GLU A 76 19.69 7.09 8.27
CA GLU A 76 18.45 6.40 8.60
C GLU A 76 17.43 6.55 7.45
N VAL A 77 17.02 5.41 6.88
CA VAL A 77 15.91 5.33 5.93
C VAL A 77 14.68 4.87 6.70
N ARG A 78 13.65 5.70 6.77
CA ARG A 78 12.34 5.32 7.31
C ARG A 78 11.39 5.03 6.18
N ALA A 79 10.76 3.87 6.20
CA ALA A 79 9.79 3.47 5.20
C ALA A 79 8.47 3.13 5.87
N VAL A 80 7.37 3.57 5.27
CA VAL A 80 6.02 3.13 5.63
C VAL A 80 5.68 1.95 4.73
N VAL A 81 5.52 0.77 5.33
CA VAL A 81 5.12 -0.45 4.64
C VAL A 81 3.62 -0.62 4.79
N GLY A 82 2.90 -0.60 3.68
CA GLY A 82 1.46 -0.87 3.65
C GLY A 82 1.21 -2.35 3.39
N THR A 83 0.25 -2.91 4.12
CA THR A 83 -0.14 -4.31 4.00
C THR A 83 -1.63 -4.49 3.85
N ARG A 84 -2.04 -5.27 2.86
CA ARG A 84 -3.43 -5.67 2.61
C ARG A 84 -3.52 -7.19 2.61
N GLY A 85 -4.47 -7.75 3.36
CA GLY A 85 -4.68 -9.21 3.41
C GLY A 85 -3.52 -10.04 3.99
N ALA A 86 -2.47 -9.39 4.51
CA ALA A 86 -1.25 -10.06 5.00
C ALA A 86 -1.38 -10.62 6.42
N GLY A 87 -2.25 -10.02 7.24
CA GLY A 87 -2.28 -10.25 8.69
C GLY A 87 -0.94 -9.91 9.36
N ASP A 88 -0.73 -10.44 10.56
CA ASP A 88 0.53 -10.33 11.28
C ASP A 88 1.56 -11.30 10.69
N ARG A 89 2.58 -10.76 10.02
CA ARG A 89 3.61 -11.54 9.35
C ARG A 89 5.00 -10.99 9.63
N ALA A 90 5.97 -11.88 9.81
CA ALA A 90 7.37 -11.51 9.92
C ALA A 90 7.97 -11.32 8.52
N LEU A 91 8.58 -10.16 8.30
CA LEU A 91 9.17 -9.72 7.04
C LEU A 91 10.56 -9.14 7.30
N LYS A 92 11.24 -8.79 6.20
CA LYS A 92 12.48 -8.04 6.25
C LYS A 92 12.51 -6.97 5.19
N ALA A 93 13.02 -5.80 5.54
CA ALA A 93 13.35 -4.75 4.58
C ALA A 93 14.86 -4.80 4.31
N LEU A 94 15.25 -4.53 3.07
CA LEU A 94 16.63 -4.59 2.60
C LEU A 94 17.00 -3.26 1.96
N VAL A 95 18.21 -2.78 2.23
CA VAL A 95 18.86 -1.76 1.38
C VAL A 95 19.93 -2.47 0.58
N LYS A 96 19.90 -2.30 -0.74
CA LYS A 96 20.89 -2.84 -1.69
C LYS A 96 21.69 -1.73 -2.34
N ASP A 97 22.96 -1.98 -2.64
CA ASP A 97 23.80 -1.11 -3.48
C ASP A 97 23.47 -1.24 -4.98
N ALA A 98 24.20 -0.50 -5.81
CA ALA A 98 23.99 -0.48 -7.26
C ALA A 98 24.30 -1.83 -7.93
N GLU A 99 25.11 -2.66 -7.28
CA GLU A 99 25.47 -4.01 -7.68
C GLU A 99 24.44 -5.06 -7.18
N GLY A 100 23.42 -4.63 -6.43
CA GLY A 100 22.35 -5.48 -5.91
C GLY A 100 22.72 -6.23 -4.61
N LYS A 101 23.85 -5.92 -3.98
CA LYS A 101 24.26 -6.51 -2.72
C LYS A 101 23.53 -5.84 -1.56
N ALA A 102 22.95 -6.64 -0.67
CA ALA A 102 22.33 -6.14 0.55
C ALA A 102 23.41 -5.56 1.49
N ILE A 103 23.28 -4.28 1.81
CA ILE A 103 24.18 -3.54 2.71
C ILE A 103 23.53 -3.27 4.07
N ALA A 104 22.21 -3.36 4.16
CA ALA A 104 21.47 -3.36 5.42
C ALA A 104 20.21 -4.22 5.32
N GLU A 105 19.84 -4.83 6.44
CA GLU A 105 18.64 -5.63 6.60
C GLU A 105 17.97 -5.28 7.94
N LYS A 106 16.64 -5.17 7.93
CA LYS A 106 15.85 -4.98 9.15
C LYS A 106 14.68 -5.94 9.17
N PRO A 107 14.65 -6.94 10.08
CA PRO A 107 13.46 -7.73 10.31
C PRO A 107 12.39 -6.86 10.99
N PHE A 108 11.14 -7.03 10.58
CA PHE A 108 9.98 -6.38 11.18
C PHE A 108 8.77 -7.30 11.14
N ARG A 109 7.73 -6.96 11.90
CA ARG A 109 6.42 -7.62 11.80
C ARG A 109 5.40 -6.59 11.38
N THR A 110 4.53 -6.98 10.45
CA THR A 110 3.38 -6.17 10.06
C THR A 110 2.40 -6.16 11.22
N THR A 111 1.94 -4.98 11.61
CA THR A 111 0.94 -4.81 12.69
C THR A 111 -0.18 -3.92 12.16
N GLY A 112 -1.22 -4.53 11.59
CA GLY A 112 -2.34 -3.81 10.99
C GLY A 112 -2.13 -3.44 9.51
N ALA A 113 -2.64 -2.28 9.09
CA ALA A 113 -2.64 -1.86 7.69
C ALA A 113 -1.31 -1.20 7.26
N GLU A 114 -0.60 -0.56 8.19
CA GLU A 114 0.67 0.11 7.93
C GLU A 114 1.67 -0.19 9.05
N THR A 115 2.94 -0.24 8.71
CA THR A 115 4.02 -0.45 9.68
C THR A 115 5.23 0.37 9.26
N GLU A 116 5.77 1.15 10.19
CA GLU A 116 6.98 1.92 9.97
C GLU A 116 8.22 1.07 10.23
N VAL A 117 9.18 1.11 9.30
CA VAL A 117 10.45 0.37 9.39
C VAL A 117 11.60 1.34 9.18
N ALA A 118 12.51 1.40 10.16
CA ALA A 118 13.73 2.18 10.09
C ALA A 118 14.95 1.29 9.85
N LEU A 119 15.69 1.58 8.79
CA LEU A 119 16.95 0.91 8.43
C LEU A 119 18.09 1.92 8.54
N ARG A 120 19.25 1.47 9.03
CA ARG A 120 20.45 2.29 9.14
C ARG A 120 21.61 1.68 8.39
N PHE A 121 22.36 2.50 7.67
CA PHE A 121 23.57 2.09 6.96
C PHE A 121 24.49 3.28 6.68
N THR A 122 25.75 2.99 6.37
CA THR A 122 26.74 4.01 6.01
C THR A 122 27.09 3.88 4.52
N PRO A 123 26.75 4.88 3.68
CA PRO A 123 27.11 4.88 2.27
C PRO A 123 28.62 4.80 2.04
N LEU A 124 29.01 3.99 1.05
CA LEU A 124 30.40 3.77 0.68
C LEU A 124 30.80 4.72 -0.46
N GLY A 125 31.77 5.57 -0.20
CA GLY A 125 32.35 6.48 -1.19
C GLY A 125 31.63 7.83 -1.31
N GLU A 126 32.30 8.76 -2.00
CA GLU A 126 31.82 10.11 -2.24
C GLU A 126 30.99 10.22 -3.54
N GLY A 127 30.28 11.33 -3.69
CA GLY A 127 29.51 11.67 -4.88
C GLY A 127 28.10 11.10 -4.87
N LEU A 128 27.50 10.99 -6.06
CA LEU A 128 26.14 10.47 -6.21
C LEU A 128 26.15 8.94 -6.09
N ARG A 129 25.53 8.42 -5.03
CA ARG A 129 25.41 7.00 -4.75
C ARG A 129 23.96 6.55 -4.89
N LYS A 130 23.75 5.45 -5.61
CA LYS A 130 22.44 4.84 -5.85
C LYS A 130 22.27 3.61 -4.98
N TYR A 131 21.09 3.45 -4.41
CA TYR A 131 20.69 2.29 -3.62
C TYR A 131 19.26 1.91 -3.98
N LEU A 132 18.82 0.75 -3.52
CA LEU A 132 17.46 0.28 -3.65
C LEU A 132 16.95 -0.16 -2.28
N LEU A 133 15.85 0.44 -1.82
CA LEU A 133 15.07 -0.12 -0.72
C LEU A 133 14.16 -1.21 -1.30
N GLU A 134 14.17 -2.40 -0.72
CA GLU A 134 13.44 -3.55 -1.24
C GLU A 134 12.78 -4.34 -0.10
N LEU A 135 11.54 -4.77 -0.35
CA LEU A 135 10.85 -5.83 0.38
C LEU A 135 10.89 -7.10 -0.47
N PRO A 136 11.36 -8.25 0.05
CA PRO A 136 11.33 -9.50 -0.69
C PRO A 136 9.90 -9.84 -1.12
N VAL A 137 9.73 -10.20 -2.38
CA VAL A 137 8.43 -10.62 -2.94
C VAL A 137 7.98 -11.92 -2.28
N ILE A 138 6.75 -11.95 -1.81
CA ILE A 138 6.12 -13.15 -1.25
C ILE A 138 5.16 -13.76 -2.28
N THR A 139 5.16 -15.08 -2.37
CA THR A 139 4.25 -15.82 -3.24
C THR A 139 2.80 -15.46 -2.94
N GLY A 140 2.06 -15.05 -3.98
CA GLY A 140 0.66 -14.66 -3.89
C GLY A 140 0.43 -13.16 -3.68
N GLU A 141 1.48 -12.33 -3.72
CA GLU A 141 1.32 -10.87 -3.78
C GLU A 141 0.62 -10.45 -5.07
N LEU A 142 -0.29 -9.47 -4.95
CA LEU A 142 -1.03 -8.91 -6.08
C LEU A 142 -0.11 -8.14 -7.05
N SER A 143 0.87 -7.43 -6.51
CA SER A 143 1.88 -6.71 -7.27
C SER A 143 3.23 -6.83 -6.56
N ASN A 144 4.31 -6.78 -7.34
CA ASN A 144 5.68 -6.68 -6.83
C ASN A 144 6.34 -5.34 -7.21
N GLU A 145 5.65 -4.48 -7.96
CA GLU A 145 6.19 -3.21 -8.46
C GLU A 145 6.38 -2.20 -7.33
N ASN A 146 5.53 -2.29 -6.30
CA ASN A 146 5.55 -1.47 -5.07
C ASN A 146 6.52 -2.01 -4.00
N ASN A 147 7.20 -3.13 -4.24
CA ASN A 147 8.13 -3.71 -3.27
C ASN A 147 9.50 -3.05 -3.29
N SER A 148 9.78 -2.17 -4.25
CA SER A 148 11.10 -1.56 -4.39
C SER A 148 11.02 -0.06 -4.66
N VAL A 149 11.92 0.70 -4.01
CA VAL A 149 12.02 2.16 -4.17
C VAL A 149 13.49 2.54 -4.39
N PRO A 150 13.84 3.17 -5.53
CA PRO A 150 15.20 3.64 -5.75
C PRO A 150 15.52 4.82 -4.82
N LEU A 151 16.71 4.78 -4.23
CA LEU A 151 17.25 5.82 -3.37
C LEU A 151 18.52 6.39 -4.00
N ALA A 152 18.69 7.71 -3.92
CA ALA A 152 19.87 8.40 -4.41
C ALA A 152 20.36 9.39 -3.36
N PHE A 153 21.65 9.32 -3.05
CA PHE A 153 22.31 10.15 -2.04
C PHE A 153 23.46 10.91 -2.66
N GLU A 154 23.55 12.19 -2.37
CA GLU A 154 24.74 13.00 -2.60
C GLU A 154 25.63 12.93 -1.34
N VAL A 155 26.72 12.17 -1.43
CA VAL A 155 27.68 12.01 -0.34
C VAL A 155 28.79 13.04 -0.52
N VAL A 156 28.91 13.97 0.42
CA VAL A 156 29.89 15.06 0.36
C VAL A 156 31.02 14.86 1.37
N ASN A 157 32.26 15.18 0.97
CA ASN A 157 33.44 15.15 1.85
C ASN A 157 33.48 16.30 2.89
N ARG A 158 32.33 16.85 3.23
CA ARG A 158 32.20 17.89 4.24
C ARG A 158 31.29 17.36 5.33
N LYS A 159 31.73 17.42 6.60
CA LYS A 159 30.81 17.23 7.73
C LYS A 159 29.71 18.27 7.62
N LEU A 160 28.49 17.84 7.29
CA LEU A 160 27.30 18.66 7.41
C LEU A 160 27.07 18.84 8.92
N LYS A 161 27.00 20.10 9.37
CA LYS A 161 26.75 20.48 10.76
C LYS A 161 25.26 20.41 11.07
#